data_AF-A0A2S6BRY9-F1
#
_entry.id   AF-A0A2S6BRY9-F1
#
_cell.length_a   1.000
_cell.length_b   1.000
_cell.length_c   1.000
_cell.angle_alpha   90.00
_cell.angle_beta   90.00
_cell.angle_gamma   90.00
#
_symmetry.space_group_name_H-M   'P 1'
#
loop_
_entity.id
_entity.type
_entity.pdbx_description
1 polymer ?
#
loop_
_entity_poly.entity_id
_entity_poly.type
_entity_poly.pdbx_seq_one_letter_code
_entity_poly.pdbx_strand_id
1 'polypeptide(L)'
;MGSRLLVSAALVGALVGQTWAAGVLEHRHAHGDGKRHRADISDSLDKRQLPDFAQRNLNTIREIYGLTVYPNNVPILKQGCDKALRPGLFSPYATGRVSPVGDFTGFNDSCEYFFALAPNPEDQEFQGLGIYQADVVEFTSGCPNIAASVVYLRTAKYDQNTRQIDPNVPVSTLAQVAFWQFDAYGQVERYHAWITNLEAWIKAGTGVDFSALLYQKFVPVVLCPGIQQRCTGQYQQYLDVTTCILELELKPFGSFDEVWGDNVACRLIHLILTQVRPDIHCPHVGPTGGGKCVDINYSVDYFSDLELFGLPEGNVFTCGGPLTDPMNPAAVGPFSGSNGNPLPGEAQPPIPDVKQALGPLGGLLDGIVKRMPAWL
;
A
#
# COMPACT_ATOMS: atom_id res chain seq x y z
N MET A 1 -25.64 -1.35 44.51
CA MET A 1 -24.17 -1.41 44.29
C MET A 1 -23.94 -2.01 42.91
N GLY A 2 -23.23 -1.30 42.03
CA GLY A 2 -22.83 -1.78 40.71
C GLY A 2 -23.51 -1.10 39.52
N SER A 3 -23.35 0.22 39.39
CA SER A 3 -23.78 0.98 38.21
C SER A 3 -22.88 0.67 37.01
N ARG A 4 -23.45 0.16 35.91
CA ARG A 4 -22.79 0.01 34.61
C ARG A 4 -22.73 1.38 33.93
N LEU A 5 -21.53 1.94 33.76
CA LEU A 5 -21.32 3.10 32.90
C LEU A 5 -21.35 2.64 31.44
N LEU A 6 -22.45 2.93 30.75
CA LEU A 6 -22.51 3.03 29.30
C LEU A 6 -21.83 4.35 28.91
N VAL A 7 -20.59 4.29 28.45
CA VAL A 7 -19.96 5.43 27.78
C VAL A 7 -20.47 5.43 26.33
N SER A 8 -21.57 6.15 26.12
CA SER A 8 -22.15 6.37 24.79
C SER A 8 -21.20 7.15 23.89
N ALA A 9 -21.01 6.67 22.66
CA ALA A 9 -20.27 7.26 21.56
C ALA A 9 -20.92 8.56 20.99
N ALA A 10 -21.30 9.50 21.87
CA ALA A 10 -22.00 10.73 21.51
C ALA A 10 -21.10 11.99 21.52
N LEU A 11 -19.78 11.87 21.76
CA LEU A 11 -18.90 13.04 21.82
C LEU A 11 -18.15 13.39 20.51
N VAL A 12 -18.32 12.62 19.44
CA VAL A 12 -17.74 12.96 18.12
C VAL A 12 -18.63 13.96 17.34
N GLY A 13 -19.90 14.14 17.75
CA GLY A 13 -20.85 15.03 17.07
C GLY A 13 -20.90 16.48 17.57
N ALA A 14 -20.14 16.88 18.59
CA ALA A 14 -20.38 18.15 19.31
C ALA A 14 -19.36 19.28 19.02
N LEU A 15 -18.43 19.13 18.08
CA LEU A 15 -17.43 20.17 17.75
C LEU A 15 -17.48 20.70 16.31
N VAL A 16 -18.47 20.28 15.50
CA VAL A 16 -18.72 20.83 14.16
C VAL A 16 -20.17 21.31 14.09
N GLY A 17 -20.48 22.30 14.92
CA GLY A 17 -21.83 22.85 15.04
C GLY A 17 -21.79 24.35 15.28
N GLN A 18 -21.15 25.11 14.39
CA GLN A 18 -21.39 26.55 14.29
C GLN A 18 -21.51 26.98 12.84
N THR A 19 -22.74 27.38 12.54
CA THR A 19 -23.21 28.08 11.34
C THR A 19 -22.38 29.32 11.06
N TRP A 20 -21.90 29.45 9.82
CA TRP A 20 -21.57 30.74 9.23
C TRP A 20 -22.40 30.92 7.97
N ALA A 21 -23.39 31.81 8.07
CA ALA A 21 -24.00 32.44 6.91
C ALA A 21 -22.95 33.39 6.32
N ALA A 22 -22.43 33.07 5.13
CA ALA A 22 -21.64 34.00 4.33
C ALA A 22 -22.42 34.34 3.06
N GLY A 23 -22.60 35.63 2.85
CA GLY A 23 -23.47 36.21 1.84
C GLY A 23 -23.10 35.87 0.41
N VAL A 24 -24.15 35.87 -0.41
CA VAL A 24 -24.14 35.76 -1.86
C VAL A 24 -23.29 36.88 -2.47
N LEU A 25 -22.21 36.50 -3.16
CA LEU A 25 -21.61 37.31 -4.22
C LEU A 25 -21.53 36.43 -5.47
N GLU A 26 -22.42 36.76 -6.40
CA GLU A 26 -22.72 36.05 -7.63
C GLU A 26 -21.65 36.40 -8.68
N HIS A 27 -20.69 35.50 -8.90
CA HIS A 27 -19.85 35.52 -10.09
C HIS A 27 -20.24 34.37 -11.01
N ARG A 28 -21.02 34.73 -12.03
CA ARG A 28 -21.34 33.87 -13.18
C ARG A 28 -20.06 33.49 -13.92
N HIS A 29 -19.69 32.22 -13.86
CA HIS A 29 -18.88 31.59 -14.90
C HIS A 29 -19.66 30.43 -15.52
N ALA A 30 -19.66 30.42 -16.85
CA ALA A 30 -20.53 29.64 -17.70
C ALA A 30 -20.40 28.12 -17.46
N HIS A 31 -21.56 27.46 -17.38
CA HIS A 31 -21.69 26.02 -17.45
C HIS A 31 -21.19 25.50 -18.80
N GLY A 32 -20.05 24.81 -18.79
CA GLY A 32 -19.67 23.86 -19.82
C GLY A 32 -20.14 22.48 -19.40
N ASP A 33 -21.18 21.98 -20.08
CA ASP A 33 -21.77 20.66 -19.88
C ASP A 33 -20.76 19.58 -20.33
N GLY A 34 -20.02 19.03 -19.36
CA GLY A 34 -18.89 18.14 -19.58
C GLY A 34 -19.18 16.70 -19.20
N LYS A 35 -20.18 16.07 -19.81
CA LYS A 35 -20.29 14.59 -19.82
C LYS A 35 -19.10 14.02 -20.59
N ARG A 36 -17.95 13.84 -19.93
CA ARG A 36 -16.86 13.02 -20.47
C ARG A 36 -17.27 11.56 -20.36
N HIS A 37 -17.78 11.00 -21.45
CA HIS A 37 -17.74 9.55 -21.67
C HIS A 37 -16.28 9.12 -21.56
N ARG A 38 -15.94 8.46 -20.45
CA ARG A 38 -14.62 7.85 -20.25
C ARG A 38 -14.58 6.64 -21.18
N ALA A 39 -13.64 6.64 -22.12
CA ALA A 39 -13.47 5.52 -23.06
C ALA A 39 -13.30 4.22 -22.26
N ASP A 40 -14.06 3.21 -22.62
CA ASP A 40 -13.88 1.85 -22.13
C ASP A 40 -12.53 1.34 -22.65
N ILE A 41 -11.52 1.31 -21.77
CA ILE A 41 -10.13 0.97 -22.13
C ILE A 41 -9.96 -0.56 -22.24
N SER A 42 -10.96 -1.35 -21.82
CA SER A 42 -10.94 -2.81 -21.94
C SER A 42 -10.67 -3.26 -23.39
N ASP A 43 -11.24 -2.54 -24.36
CA ASP A 43 -11.16 -2.82 -25.80
C ASP A 43 -9.76 -2.60 -26.42
N SER A 44 -8.83 -1.99 -25.69
CA SER A 44 -7.46 -1.70 -26.17
C SER A 44 -6.43 -2.78 -25.83
N LEU A 45 -6.61 -3.51 -24.73
CA LEU A 45 -5.73 -4.61 -24.34
C LEU A 45 -6.04 -5.88 -25.14
N ASP A 46 -7.29 -6.08 -25.53
CA ASP A 46 -7.73 -7.22 -26.34
C ASP A 46 -7.10 -7.23 -27.75
N LYS A 47 -6.49 -6.12 -28.19
CA LYS A 47 -5.77 -6.02 -29.48
C LYS A 47 -4.31 -6.45 -29.41
N ARG A 48 -3.71 -6.55 -28.22
CA ARG A 48 -2.32 -7.03 -28.07
C ARG A 48 -2.38 -8.52 -27.76
N GLN A 49 -2.11 -9.37 -28.76
CA GLN A 49 -2.02 -10.81 -28.54
C GLN A 49 -0.82 -11.11 -27.62
N LEU A 50 -1.10 -11.31 -26.33
CA LEU A 50 -0.11 -11.70 -25.34
C LEU A 50 0.28 -13.17 -25.54
N PRO A 51 1.55 -13.56 -25.30
CA PRO A 51 1.91 -14.97 -25.16
C PRO A 51 1.08 -15.64 -24.06
N ASP A 52 0.83 -16.95 -24.19
CA ASP A 52 -0.02 -17.71 -23.25
C ASP A 52 0.37 -17.51 -21.77
N PHE A 53 1.67 -17.52 -21.48
CA PHE A 53 2.16 -17.30 -20.11
C PHE A 53 1.84 -15.90 -19.59
N ALA A 54 1.93 -14.88 -20.45
CA ALA A 54 1.66 -13.50 -20.09
C ALA A 54 0.16 -13.29 -19.88
N GLN A 55 -0.68 -13.91 -20.73
CA GLN A 55 -2.13 -13.90 -20.53
C GLN A 55 -2.53 -14.59 -19.22
N ARG A 56 -1.92 -15.74 -18.91
CA ARG A 56 -2.12 -16.43 -17.63
C ARG A 56 -1.76 -15.52 -16.45
N ASN A 57 -0.57 -14.91 -16.46
CA ASN A 57 -0.10 -14.03 -15.38
C ASN A 57 -1.03 -12.81 -15.21
N LEU A 58 -1.47 -12.20 -16.31
CA LEU A 58 -2.43 -11.10 -16.28
C LEU A 58 -3.77 -11.52 -15.65
N ASN A 59 -4.26 -12.70 -15.99
CA ASN A 59 -5.50 -13.23 -15.42
C ASN A 59 -5.37 -13.49 -13.92
N THR A 60 -4.27 -14.09 -13.47
CA THR A 60 -3.99 -14.29 -12.03
C THR A 60 -3.98 -12.95 -11.28
N ILE A 61 -3.28 -11.94 -11.81
CA ILE A 61 -3.22 -10.60 -11.19
C ILE A 61 -4.60 -9.94 -11.14
N ARG A 62 -5.36 -9.99 -12.24
CA ARG A 62 -6.73 -9.44 -12.29
C ARG A 62 -7.64 -10.11 -11.29
N GLU A 63 -7.52 -11.42 -11.11
CA GLU A 63 -8.32 -12.17 -10.13
C GLU A 63 -7.95 -11.81 -8.69
N ILE A 64 -6.65 -11.69 -8.37
CA ILE A 64 -6.17 -11.20 -7.07
C ILE A 64 -6.78 -9.82 -6.79
N TYR A 65 -6.59 -8.83 -7.66
CA TYR A 65 -7.13 -7.50 -7.38
C TYR A 65 -8.68 -7.45 -7.43
N GLY A 66 -9.33 -8.29 -8.23
CA GLY A 66 -10.78 -8.42 -8.23
C GLY A 66 -11.36 -8.87 -6.89
N LEU A 67 -10.58 -9.62 -6.09
CA LEU A 67 -10.96 -10.02 -4.74
C LEU A 67 -10.83 -8.88 -3.72
N THR A 68 -10.11 -7.79 -4.03
CA THR A 68 -10.05 -6.59 -3.17
C THR A 68 -11.28 -5.69 -3.30
N VAL A 69 -12.07 -5.87 -4.37
CA VAL A 69 -13.29 -5.10 -4.63
C VAL A 69 -14.41 -5.57 -3.69
N TYR A 70 -15.07 -4.65 -3.01
CA TYR A 70 -16.21 -4.97 -2.15
C TYR A 70 -17.41 -5.48 -2.98
N PRO A 71 -18.11 -6.56 -2.57
CA PRO A 71 -17.95 -7.32 -1.33
C PRO A 71 -17.08 -8.58 -1.45
N ASN A 72 -16.27 -8.73 -2.50
CA ASN A 72 -15.50 -9.96 -2.77
C ASN A 72 -14.43 -10.25 -1.70
N ASN A 73 -13.96 -9.23 -0.97
CA ASN A 73 -13.03 -9.37 0.15
C ASN A 73 -13.69 -9.88 1.44
N VAL A 74 -15.02 -9.71 1.59
CA VAL A 74 -15.74 -10.01 2.85
C VAL A 74 -15.67 -11.49 3.26
N PRO A 75 -15.78 -12.49 2.36
CA PRO A 75 -15.59 -13.89 2.75
C PRO A 75 -14.20 -14.16 3.34
N ILE A 76 -13.16 -13.52 2.79
CA ILE A 76 -11.77 -13.68 3.24
C ILE A 76 -11.61 -13.12 4.65
N LEU A 77 -12.15 -11.93 4.91
CA LEU A 77 -12.20 -11.32 6.24
C LEU A 77 -12.90 -12.20 7.28
N LYS A 78 -13.98 -12.88 6.91
CA LYS A 78 -14.81 -13.67 7.84
C LYS A 78 -14.31 -15.09 8.07
N GLN A 79 -13.67 -15.69 7.08
CA GLN A 79 -13.35 -17.13 7.08
C GLN A 79 -11.86 -17.41 7.07
N GLY A 80 -11.03 -16.42 6.78
CA GLY A 80 -9.60 -16.57 6.54
C GLY A 80 -9.28 -17.01 5.11
N CYS A 81 -8.04 -16.78 4.72
CA CYS A 81 -7.51 -17.06 3.39
C CYS A 81 -7.64 -18.52 2.97
N ASP A 82 -7.28 -19.44 3.86
CA ASP A 82 -7.34 -20.90 3.62
C ASP A 82 -8.72 -21.42 3.22
N LYS A 83 -9.80 -20.72 3.61
CA LYS A 83 -11.19 -21.15 3.36
C LYS A 83 -11.85 -20.38 2.22
N ALA A 84 -11.55 -19.09 2.09
CA ALA A 84 -12.25 -18.20 1.18
C ALA A 84 -11.57 -18.06 -0.18
N LEU A 85 -10.24 -18.24 -0.25
CA LEU A 85 -9.53 -18.17 -1.52
C LEU A 85 -9.66 -19.46 -2.31
N ARG A 86 -9.83 -19.31 -3.63
CA ARG A 86 -9.73 -20.43 -4.56
C ARG A 86 -8.26 -20.87 -4.66
N PRO A 87 -7.97 -22.18 -4.68
CA PRO A 87 -6.63 -22.68 -4.95
C PRO A 87 -6.11 -22.19 -6.31
N GLY A 88 -4.81 -21.96 -6.42
CA GLY A 88 -4.17 -21.57 -7.69
C GLY A 88 -3.81 -20.10 -7.86
N LEU A 89 -4.20 -19.22 -6.93
CA LEU A 89 -3.81 -17.79 -7.01
C LEU A 89 -2.43 -17.53 -6.40
N PHE A 90 -2.20 -18.06 -5.21
CA PHE A 90 -0.92 -17.95 -4.50
C PHE A 90 -0.38 -19.36 -4.21
N SER A 91 0.94 -19.50 -4.30
CA SER A 91 1.65 -20.69 -3.82
C SER A 91 1.44 -20.84 -2.30
N PRO A 92 1.41 -22.07 -1.76
CA PRO A 92 1.45 -22.29 -0.31
C PRO A 92 2.67 -21.64 0.39
N TYR A 93 3.73 -21.40 -0.37
CA TYR A 93 4.97 -20.75 0.08
C TYR A 93 5.06 -19.29 -0.33
N ALA A 94 3.93 -18.66 -0.69
CA ALA A 94 3.91 -17.27 -1.10
C ALA A 94 4.59 -16.38 -0.04
N THR A 95 5.50 -15.53 -0.48
CA THR A 95 6.20 -14.56 0.36
C THR A 95 6.26 -13.24 -0.37
N GLY A 96 6.25 -12.13 0.35
CA GLY A 96 6.31 -10.85 -0.32
C GLY A 96 6.51 -9.65 0.55
N ARG A 97 6.80 -8.55 -0.13
CA ARG A 97 6.96 -7.22 0.46
C ARG A 97 5.84 -6.34 -0.04
N VAL A 98 5.22 -5.57 0.86
CA VAL A 98 4.42 -4.41 0.45
C VAL A 98 4.92 -3.18 1.14
N SER A 99 5.55 -2.27 0.39
CA SER A 99 5.91 -0.96 0.88
C SER A 99 4.66 -0.06 0.89
N PRO A 100 4.35 0.63 2.00
CA PRO A 100 5.21 0.88 3.17
C PRO A 100 4.96 -0.02 4.41
N VAL A 101 4.27 -1.14 4.27
CA VAL A 101 3.81 -1.94 5.42
C VAL A 101 4.81 -2.99 5.89
N GLY A 102 5.58 -3.59 4.99
CA GLY A 102 6.70 -4.48 5.31
C GLY A 102 6.58 -5.86 4.67
N ASP A 103 7.13 -6.85 5.37
CA ASP A 103 7.44 -8.17 4.85
C ASP A 103 6.45 -9.25 5.37
N PHE A 104 6.07 -10.18 4.50
CA PHE A 104 5.06 -11.22 4.71
C PHE A 104 5.61 -12.58 4.31
N THR A 105 5.61 -13.53 5.23
CA THR A 105 6.17 -14.86 5.00
C THR A 105 5.07 -15.93 5.13
N GLY A 106 4.78 -16.58 4.01
CA GLY A 106 3.76 -17.63 3.94
C GLY A 106 2.41 -17.14 3.41
N PHE A 107 1.64 -18.09 2.89
CA PHE A 107 0.39 -17.85 2.20
C PHE A 107 -0.61 -16.99 2.98
N ASN A 108 -0.86 -17.31 4.26
CA ASN A 108 -1.86 -16.58 5.06
C ASN A 108 -1.45 -15.13 5.31
N ASP A 109 -0.18 -14.87 5.63
CA ASP A 109 0.34 -13.52 5.84
C ASP A 109 0.22 -12.68 4.56
N SER A 110 0.60 -13.26 3.42
CA SER A 110 0.50 -12.60 2.13
C SER A 110 -0.94 -12.31 1.71
N CYS A 111 -1.81 -13.29 1.83
CA CYS A 111 -3.21 -13.14 1.46
C CYS A 111 -3.93 -12.12 2.34
N GLU A 112 -3.74 -12.17 3.66
CA GLU A 112 -4.38 -11.26 4.59
C GLU A 112 -4.05 -9.82 4.27
N TYR A 113 -2.81 -9.53 3.91
CA TYR A 113 -2.44 -8.18 3.54
C TYR A 113 -3.23 -7.65 2.33
N PHE A 114 -3.33 -8.45 1.26
CA PHE A 114 -4.04 -8.02 0.04
C PHE A 114 -5.53 -7.79 0.28
N PHE A 115 -6.17 -8.60 1.11
CA PHE A 115 -7.64 -8.61 1.21
C PHE A 115 -8.19 -8.05 2.51
N ALA A 116 -7.48 -8.21 3.63
CA ALA A 116 -7.95 -7.75 4.93
C ALA A 116 -7.74 -6.25 5.15
N LEU A 117 -6.79 -5.63 4.44
CA LEU A 117 -6.60 -4.18 4.44
C LEU A 117 -7.37 -3.46 3.33
N ALA A 118 -8.05 -4.20 2.44
CA ALA A 118 -8.99 -3.61 1.51
C ALA A 118 -10.18 -3.01 2.31
N PRO A 119 -10.53 -1.72 2.13
CA PRO A 119 -11.56 -1.07 2.92
C PRO A 119 -12.88 -1.82 2.93
N ASN A 120 -13.29 -2.23 4.13
CA ASN A 120 -14.63 -2.75 4.35
C ASN A 120 -15.53 -1.59 4.79
N PRO A 121 -16.50 -1.16 3.97
CA PRO A 121 -17.36 -0.01 4.29
C PRO A 121 -18.26 -0.25 5.51
N GLU A 122 -18.49 -1.49 5.92
CA GLU A 122 -19.25 -1.83 7.12
C GLU A 122 -18.41 -1.72 8.40
N ASP A 123 -17.09 -1.66 8.28
CA ASP A 123 -16.18 -1.44 9.39
C ASP A 123 -16.02 0.07 9.64
N GLN A 124 -16.16 0.47 10.91
CA GLN A 124 -16.21 1.88 11.29
C GLN A 124 -14.87 2.58 11.03
N GLU A 125 -13.77 1.82 11.09
CA GLU A 125 -12.42 2.28 10.78
C GLU A 125 -12.30 2.86 9.35
N PHE A 126 -13.09 2.36 8.40
CA PHE A 126 -13.03 2.81 7.00
C PHE A 126 -14.05 3.89 6.64
N GLN A 127 -14.88 4.36 7.58
CA GLN A 127 -15.80 5.51 7.37
C GLN A 127 -16.67 5.39 6.10
N GLY A 128 -17.17 4.17 5.83
CA GLY A 128 -18.00 3.86 4.66
C GLY A 128 -17.26 3.91 3.32
N LEU A 129 -15.93 3.85 3.32
CA LEU A 129 -15.11 3.72 2.12
C LEU A 129 -15.05 2.26 1.68
N GLY A 130 -15.21 2.00 0.39
CA GLY A 130 -14.97 0.68 -0.19
C GLY A 130 -14.42 0.79 -1.61
N ILE A 131 -13.61 -0.20 -2.01
CA ILE A 131 -13.13 -0.33 -3.38
C ILE A 131 -14.27 -0.90 -4.23
N TYR A 132 -14.69 -0.20 -5.28
CA TYR A 132 -15.72 -0.70 -6.22
C TYR A 132 -15.16 -1.17 -7.56
N GLN A 133 -13.90 -0.83 -7.85
CA GLN A 133 -13.26 -1.18 -9.11
C GLN A 133 -11.75 -1.29 -8.92
N ALA A 134 -11.17 -2.33 -9.53
CA ALA A 134 -9.73 -2.54 -9.60
C ALA A 134 -9.31 -2.71 -11.07
N ASP A 135 -8.59 -1.74 -11.61
CA ASP A 135 -8.18 -1.71 -13.01
C ASP A 135 -6.68 -1.99 -13.12
N VAL A 136 -6.28 -3.09 -13.78
CA VAL A 136 -4.89 -3.28 -14.22
C VAL A 136 -4.65 -2.36 -15.42
N VAL A 137 -4.02 -1.22 -15.18
CA VAL A 137 -3.83 -0.15 -16.17
C VAL A 137 -2.52 -0.25 -16.93
N GLU A 138 -1.54 -0.97 -16.38
CA GLU A 138 -0.28 -1.32 -17.05
C GLU A 138 0.11 -2.75 -16.66
N PHE A 139 0.63 -3.51 -17.62
CA PHE A 139 1.06 -4.88 -17.40
C PHE A 139 2.15 -5.28 -18.40
N THR A 140 3.18 -5.93 -17.88
CA THR A 140 4.20 -6.60 -18.68
C THR A 140 4.57 -7.95 -18.06
N SER A 141 4.88 -8.94 -18.90
CA SER A 141 5.45 -10.21 -18.48
C SER A 141 6.51 -10.61 -19.48
N GLY A 142 7.78 -10.40 -19.11
CA GLY A 142 8.93 -10.62 -19.99
C GLY A 142 9.30 -12.09 -20.16
N CYS A 143 8.88 -12.94 -19.23
CA CYS A 143 9.14 -14.37 -19.23
C CYS A 143 8.05 -15.10 -18.43
N PRO A 144 7.95 -16.45 -18.53
CA PRO A 144 6.83 -17.19 -17.97
C PRO A 144 6.57 -16.95 -16.49
N ASN A 145 7.61 -16.75 -15.69
CA ASN A 145 7.51 -16.63 -14.25
C ASN A 145 7.56 -15.19 -13.74
N ILE A 146 7.76 -14.15 -14.57
CA ILE A 146 7.91 -12.77 -14.08
C ILE A 146 6.89 -11.85 -14.73
N ALA A 147 6.25 -11.00 -13.92
CA ALA A 147 5.44 -9.88 -14.41
C ALA A 147 5.61 -8.63 -13.56
N ALA A 148 5.23 -7.50 -14.13
CA ALA A 148 5.02 -6.25 -13.40
C ALA A 148 3.67 -5.65 -13.78
N SER A 149 3.03 -4.94 -12.85
CA SER A 149 1.73 -4.31 -13.06
C SER A 149 1.59 -2.98 -12.35
N VAL A 150 0.74 -2.11 -12.91
CA VAL A 150 0.17 -0.97 -12.18
C VAL A 150 -1.34 -1.17 -12.09
N VAL A 151 -1.88 -1.05 -10.89
CA VAL A 151 -3.31 -1.22 -10.62
C VAL A 151 -3.87 0.03 -9.96
N TYR A 152 -5.02 0.49 -10.48
CA TYR A 152 -5.82 1.56 -9.87
C TYR A 152 -7.01 0.96 -9.12
N LEU A 153 -7.05 1.21 -7.82
CA LEU A 153 -8.13 0.81 -6.92
C LEU A 153 -9.01 2.02 -6.65
N ARG A 154 -10.21 2.02 -7.21
CA ARG A 154 -11.16 3.14 -7.11
C ARG A 154 -12.08 2.95 -5.94
N THR A 155 -12.24 4.01 -5.15
CA THR A 155 -13.12 4.00 -3.99
C THR A 155 -14.31 4.92 -4.17
N ALA A 156 -15.40 4.56 -3.51
CA ALA A 156 -16.61 5.34 -3.47
C ALA A 156 -17.28 5.21 -2.09
N LYS A 157 -18.29 6.05 -1.82
CA LYS A 157 -19.06 5.98 -0.58
C LYS A 157 -20.04 4.81 -0.60
N TYR A 158 -20.21 4.21 0.57
CA TYR A 158 -21.21 3.21 0.85
C TYR A 158 -22.55 3.84 1.19
N ASP A 159 -23.59 3.45 0.47
CA ASP A 159 -24.97 3.85 0.74
C ASP A 159 -25.61 2.86 1.71
N GLN A 160 -25.91 3.34 2.91
CA GLN A 160 -26.53 2.58 4.00
C GLN A 160 -27.96 2.10 3.66
N ASN A 161 -28.66 2.79 2.77
CA ASN A 161 -30.02 2.42 2.39
C ASN A 161 -30.04 1.24 1.42
N THR A 162 -29.15 1.25 0.43
CA THR A 162 -29.03 0.19 -0.59
C THR A 162 -28.07 -0.92 -0.20
N ARG A 163 -27.23 -0.69 0.82
CA ARG A 163 -26.15 -1.59 1.27
C ARG A 163 -25.17 -1.93 0.15
N GLN A 164 -24.83 -0.92 -0.64
CA GLN A 164 -23.93 -1.04 -1.78
C GLN A 164 -22.97 0.14 -1.80
N ILE A 165 -21.81 -0.05 -2.44
CA ILE A 165 -20.97 1.07 -2.83
C ILE A 165 -21.66 1.80 -3.98
N ASP A 166 -21.78 3.12 -3.91
CA ASP A 166 -22.34 3.95 -4.97
C ASP A 166 -21.23 4.53 -5.87
N PRO A 167 -20.98 3.95 -7.06
CA PRO A 167 -19.90 4.42 -7.94
C PRO A 167 -20.10 5.85 -8.46
N ASN A 168 -21.31 6.42 -8.32
CA ASN A 168 -21.61 7.79 -8.72
C ASN A 168 -21.09 8.83 -7.71
N VAL A 169 -20.64 8.38 -6.53
CA VAL A 169 -20.01 9.20 -5.51
C VAL A 169 -18.57 8.72 -5.28
N PRO A 170 -17.68 8.90 -6.28
CA PRO A 170 -16.27 8.52 -6.15
C PRO A 170 -15.58 9.38 -5.08
N VAL A 171 -14.68 8.76 -4.33
CA VAL A 171 -13.95 9.44 -3.24
C VAL A 171 -12.48 9.62 -3.61
N SER A 172 -11.77 8.52 -3.89
CA SER A 172 -10.34 8.56 -4.17
C SER A 172 -9.92 7.43 -5.13
N THR A 173 -8.65 7.42 -5.53
CA THR A 173 -8.04 6.31 -6.26
C THR A 173 -6.68 6.03 -5.64
N LEU A 174 -6.44 4.78 -5.27
CA LEU A 174 -5.13 4.29 -4.83
C LEU A 174 -4.44 3.65 -6.01
N ALA A 175 -3.13 3.83 -6.12
CA ALA A 175 -2.31 3.11 -7.08
C ALA A 175 -1.41 2.12 -6.34
N GLN A 176 -1.31 0.91 -6.89
CA GLN A 176 -0.33 -0.08 -6.47
C GLN A 176 0.52 -0.49 -7.67
N VAL A 177 1.83 -0.42 -7.52
CA VAL A 177 2.81 -0.96 -8.46
C VAL A 177 3.30 -2.27 -7.90
N ALA A 178 3.39 -3.33 -8.69
CA ALA A 178 3.85 -4.61 -8.17
C ALA A 178 4.71 -5.37 -9.18
N PHE A 179 5.74 -6.01 -8.66
CA PHE A 179 6.51 -7.06 -9.31
C PHE A 179 6.06 -8.41 -8.79
N TRP A 180 5.95 -9.38 -9.69
CA TRP A 180 5.39 -10.69 -9.43
C TRP A 180 6.34 -11.76 -9.93
N GLN A 181 6.49 -12.81 -9.13
CA GLN A 181 7.08 -14.06 -9.55
C GLN A 181 6.07 -15.18 -9.37
N PHE A 182 5.89 -15.97 -10.43
CA PHE A 182 4.97 -17.09 -10.48
C PHE A 182 5.73 -18.42 -10.46
N ASP A 183 5.14 -19.43 -9.84
CA ASP A 183 5.61 -20.80 -9.96
C ASP A 183 5.29 -21.40 -11.34
N ALA A 184 5.68 -22.66 -11.55
CA ALA A 184 5.42 -23.37 -12.80
C ALA A 184 3.92 -23.55 -13.14
N TYR A 185 3.04 -23.42 -12.13
CA TYR A 185 1.59 -23.55 -12.28
C TYR A 185 0.90 -22.19 -12.51
N GLY A 186 1.63 -21.08 -12.43
CA GLY A 186 1.08 -19.73 -12.57
C GLY A 186 0.51 -19.15 -11.29
N GLN A 187 0.83 -19.73 -10.13
CA GLN A 187 0.49 -19.20 -8.82
C GLN A 187 1.55 -18.18 -8.39
N VAL A 188 1.16 -17.10 -7.73
CA VAL A 188 2.11 -16.13 -7.18
C VAL A 188 2.93 -16.78 -6.06
N GLU A 189 4.23 -16.93 -6.28
CA GLU A 189 5.19 -17.43 -5.29
C GLU A 189 5.91 -16.29 -4.57
N ARG A 190 6.25 -15.22 -5.29
CA ARG A 190 6.83 -14.02 -4.68
C ARG A 190 6.21 -12.75 -5.23
N TYR A 191 6.11 -11.71 -4.42
CA TYR A 191 5.70 -10.39 -4.89
C TYR A 191 6.42 -9.27 -4.14
N HIS A 192 6.62 -8.16 -4.83
CA HIS A 192 7.06 -6.91 -4.24
C HIS A 192 6.11 -5.82 -4.75
N ALA A 193 5.21 -5.38 -3.88
CA ALA A 193 4.24 -4.35 -4.17
C ALA A 193 4.60 -3.03 -3.46
N TRP A 194 4.19 -1.93 -4.07
CA TRP A 194 4.37 -0.58 -3.56
C TRP A 194 3.04 0.16 -3.65
N ILE A 195 2.58 0.68 -2.52
CA ILE A 195 1.43 1.57 -2.43
C ILE A 195 1.93 3.01 -2.33
N THR A 196 1.63 3.82 -3.35
CA THR A 196 2.15 5.19 -3.41
C THR A 196 1.22 6.18 -2.70
N ASN A 197 1.78 7.07 -1.88
CA ASN A 197 1.07 8.16 -1.19
C ASN A 197 -0.11 7.65 -0.33
N LEU A 198 0.13 6.62 0.48
CA LEU A 198 -0.91 5.98 1.29
C LEU A 198 -1.47 6.95 2.33
N GLU A 199 -0.63 7.77 2.97
CA GLU A 199 -1.05 8.83 3.91
C GLU A 199 -2.04 9.81 3.25
N ALA A 200 -1.69 10.32 2.07
CA ALA A 200 -2.54 11.25 1.33
C ALA A 200 -3.86 10.60 0.89
N TRP A 201 -3.82 9.31 0.50
CA TRP A 201 -5.02 8.57 0.13
C TRP A 201 -5.94 8.31 1.33
N ILE A 202 -5.40 7.99 2.50
CA ILE A 202 -6.17 7.84 3.75
C ILE A 202 -6.87 9.16 4.10
N LYS A 203 -6.16 10.28 4.02
CA LYS A 203 -6.74 11.61 4.21
C LYS A 203 -7.87 11.91 3.23
N ALA A 204 -7.69 11.57 1.95
CA ALA A 204 -8.73 11.74 0.93
C ALA A 204 -9.95 10.84 1.18
N GLY A 205 -9.73 9.60 1.64
CA GLY A 205 -10.78 8.61 1.87
C GLY A 205 -11.61 8.87 3.13
N THR A 206 -10.95 9.27 4.22
CA THR A 206 -11.54 9.40 5.56
C THR A 206 -11.79 10.85 5.97
N GLY A 207 -11.12 11.82 5.34
CA GLY A 207 -11.10 13.22 5.77
C GLY A 207 -10.17 13.51 6.95
N VAL A 208 -9.46 12.51 7.48
CA VAL A 208 -8.59 12.65 8.65
C VAL A 208 -7.16 12.99 8.23
N ASP A 209 -6.62 14.04 8.82
CA ASP A 209 -5.24 14.49 8.58
C ASP A 209 -4.31 13.99 9.69
N PHE A 210 -3.74 12.80 9.54
CA PHE A 210 -2.91 12.19 10.59
C PHE A 210 -1.54 12.86 10.78
N SER A 211 -1.15 13.78 9.88
CA SER A 211 -0.03 14.69 10.12
C SER A 211 -0.32 15.77 11.18
N ALA A 212 -1.59 16.04 11.48
CA ALA A 212 -1.97 17.07 12.44
C ALA A 212 -1.82 16.55 13.88
N LEU A 213 -1.09 17.30 14.71
CA LEU A 213 -0.80 16.94 16.10
C LEU A 213 -2.05 16.60 16.93
N LEU A 214 -3.17 17.27 16.65
CA LEU A 214 -4.45 16.99 17.29
C LEU A 214 -4.88 15.52 17.09
N TYR A 215 -4.83 15.03 15.85
CA TYR A 215 -5.17 13.63 15.56
C TYR A 215 -4.11 12.68 16.13
N GLN A 216 -2.83 13.03 16.04
CA GLN A 216 -1.77 12.20 16.61
C GLN A 216 -1.93 11.96 18.11
N LYS A 217 -2.41 12.97 18.86
CA LYS A 217 -2.71 12.85 20.29
C LYS A 217 -4.06 12.19 20.58
N PHE A 218 -5.02 12.31 19.68
CA PHE A 218 -6.35 11.70 19.86
C PHE A 218 -6.38 10.21 19.51
N VAL A 219 -5.58 9.77 18.54
CA VAL A 219 -5.59 8.37 18.05
C VAL A 219 -5.36 7.34 19.16
N PRO A 220 -4.39 7.46 20.07
CA PRO A 220 -4.25 6.52 21.18
C PRO A 220 -5.53 6.36 22.03
N VAL A 221 -6.29 7.43 22.21
CA VAL A 221 -7.54 7.44 23.00
C VAL A 221 -8.62 6.56 22.37
N VAL A 222 -8.66 6.45 21.03
CA VAL A 222 -9.61 5.59 20.31
C VAL A 222 -9.03 4.21 19.99
N LEU A 223 -7.72 4.12 19.76
CA LEU A 223 -7.02 2.89 19.42
C LEU A 223 -6.98 1.92 20.60
N CYS A 224 -6.64 2.40 21.80
CA CYS A 224 -6.47 1.57 22.99
C CYS A 224 -7.74 0.84 23.46
N PRO A 225 -8.94 1.46 23.46
CA PRO A 225 -10.19 0.73 23.68
C PRO A 225 -10.39 -0.40 22.67
N GLY A 226 -10.07 -0.18 21.39
CA GLY A 226 -10.15 -1.21 20.34
C GLY A 226 -9.20 -2.36 20.60
N ILE A 227 -7.94 -2.07 20.98
CA ILE A 227 -6.96 -3.09 21.37
C ILE A 227 -7.49 -3.92 22.54
N GLN A 228 -7.96 -3.29 23.62
CA GLN A 228 -8.46 -4.01 24.80
C GLN A 228 -9.75 -4.80 24.53
N GLN A 229 -10.54 -4.39 23.54
CA GLN A 229 -11.72 -5.13 23.12
C GLN A 229 -11.37 -6.40 22.35
N ARG A 230 -10.37 -6.35 21.46
CA ARG A 230 -10.04 -7.45 20.54
C ARG A 230 -8.96 -8.39 21.10
N CYS A 231 -7.99 -7.84 21.80
CA CYS A 231 -6.84 -8.55 22.33
C CYS A 231 -7.06 -8.87 23.82
N THR A 232 -7.68 -10.01 24.10
CA THR A 232 -8.07 -10.44 25.46
C THR A 232 -7.48 -11.81 25.81
N GLY A 233 -7.54 -12.19 27.08
CA GLY A 233 -7.02 -13.48 27.56
C GLY A 233 -5.51 -13.60 27.30
N GLN A 234 -5.08 -14.69 26.66
CA GLN A 234 -3.66 -14.89 26.32
C GLN A 234 -3.11 -13.88 25.30
N TYR A 235 -3.98 -13.15 24.60
CA TYR A 235 -3.59 -12.12 23.65
C TYR A 235 -3.62 -10.71 24.24
N GLN A 236 -3.92 -10.55 25.53
CA GLN A 236 -3.92 -9.24 26.18
C GLN A 236 -2.54 -8.60 26.11
N GLN A 237 -2.47 -7.37 25.58
CA GLN A 237 -1.21 -6.64 25.38
C GLN A 237 -0.93 -5.59 26.46
N TYR A 238 -1.99 -5.02 27.03
CA TYR A 238 -1.89 -3.95 28.01
C TYR A 238 -2.72 -4.29 29.25
N LEU A 239 -2.25 -3.80 30.41
CA LEU A 239 -2.96 -3.99 31.68
C LEU A 239 -4.39 -3.41 31.61
N ASP A 240 -4.49 -2.16 31.16
CA ASP A 240 -5.74 -1.43 30.98
C ASP A 240 -5.61 -0.38 29.85
N VAL A 241 -6.73 0.26 29.52
CA VAL A 241 -6.79 1.30 28.47
C VAL A 241 -5.88 2.48 28.80
N THR A 242 -5.76 2.86 30.08
CA THR A 242 -4.96 4.02 30.50
C THR A 242 -3.47 3.76 30.31
N THR A 243 -2.99 2.57 30.68
CA THR A 243 -1.60 2.16 30.46
C THR A 243 -1.30 2.12 28.96
N CYS A 244 -2.20 1.58 28.15
CA CYS A 244 -2.06 1.60 26.70
C CYS A 244 -1.89 3.02 26.15
N ILE A 245 -2.75 3.97 26.56
CA ILE A 245 -2.67 5.36 26.07
C ILE A 245 -1.33 5.98 26.45
N LEU A 246 -0.92 5.85 27.72
CA LEU A 246 0.34 6.43 28.21
C LEU A 246 1.56 5.86 27.47
N GLU A 247 1.56 4.54 27.18
CA GLU A 247 2.65 3.93 26.44
C GLU A 247 2.68 4.36 24.97
N LEU A 248 1.51 4.43 24.31
CA LEU A 248 1.44 4.87 22.91
C LEU A 248 1.74 6.36 22.74
N GLU A 249 1.48 7.20 23.74
CA GLU A 249 1.85 8.63 23.73
C GLU A 249 3.36 8.86 23.74
N LEU A 250 4.15 7.89 24.21
CA LEU A 250 5.61 7.93 24.21
C LEU A 250 6.22 7.48 22.88
N LYS A 251 5.42 6.87 21.99
CA LYS A 251 5.88 6.41 20.68
C LYS A 251 5.71 7.52 19.64
N PRO A 252 6.57 7.59 18.61
CA PRO A 252 6.30 8.43 17.46
C PRO A 252 4.97 8.03 16.83
N PHE A 253 4.22 9.00 16.31
CA PHE A 253 3.00 8.68 15.59
C PHE A 253 3.31 7.89 14.30
N GLY A 254 4.36 8.30 13.58
CA GLY A 254 4.75 7.72 12.30
C GLY A 254 4.05 8.38 11.13
N SER A 255 4.02 7.67 10.00
CA SER A 255 3.34 8.06 8.76
C SER A 255 2.73 6.81 8.14
N PHE A 256 1.60 6.94 7.47
CA PHE A 256 1.08 5.84 6.65
C PHE A 256 1.91 5.58 5.39
N ASP A 257 2.90 6.43 5.09
CA ASP A 257 3.94 6.13 4.10
C ASP A 257 5.15 5.39 4.73
N GLU A 258 5.09 5.07 6.02
CA GLU A 258 6.11 4.31 6.79
C GLU A 258 5.42 3.48 7.89
N VAL A 259 4.79 2.38 7.49
CA VAL A 259 3.86 1.58 8.33
C VAL A 259 4.55 0.36 8.96
N TRP A 260 5.84 0.17 8.71
CA TRP A 260 6.79 -0.48 9.62
C TRP A 260 7.42 0.53 10.58
N GLY A 261 8.07 0.05 11.64
CA GLY A 261 8.64 0.90 12.70
C GLY A 261 7.87 0.83 14.02
N ASP A 262 8.51 1.25 15.11
CA ASP A 262 7.88 1.29 16.43
C ASP A 262 7.01 2.54 16.61
N ASN A 263 5.93 2.63 15.83
CA ASN A 263 5.06 3.80 15.77
C ASN A 263 3.56 3.47 15.91
N VAL A 264 2.73 4.51 16.07
CA VAL A 264 1.28 4.38 16.27
C VAL A 264 0.55 4.03 14.96
N ALA A 265 1.01 4.54 13.81
CA ALA A 265 0.43 4.24 12.50
C ALA A 265 0.48 2.74 12.16
N CYS A 266 1.62 2.08 12.42
CA CYS A 266 1.77 0.62 12.31
C CYS A 266 0.73 -0.13 13.15
N ARG A 267 0.54 0.30 14.40
CA ARG A 267 -0.40 -0.32 15.34
C ARG A 267 -1.86 -0.12 14.94
N LEU A 268 -2.18 1.00 14.29
CA LEU A 268 -3.53 1.24 13.75
C LEU A 268 -3.88 0.22 12.66
N ILE A 269 -2.94 -0.05 11.75
CA ILE A 269 -3.11 -1.09 10.72
C ILE A 269 -3.23 -2.48 11.36
N HIS A 270 -2.38 -2.80 12.34
CA HIS A 270 -2.47 -4.10 12.99
C HIS A 270 -3.74 -4.28 13.82
N LEU A 271 -4.34 -3.22 14.38
CA LEU A 271 -5.64 -3.32 15.05
C LEU A 271 -6.75 -3.78 14.09
N ILE A 272 -6.73 -3.33 12.83
CA ILE A 272 -7.67 -3.80 11.80
C ILE A 272 -7.50 -5.31 11.60
N LEU A 273 -6.25 -5.76 11.48
CA LEU A 273 -5.92 -7.17 11.23
C LEU A 273 -6.22 -8.11 12.41
N THR A 274 -6.32 -7.60 13.65
CA THR A 274 -6.74 -8.42 14.81
C THR A 274 -8.13 -9.05 14.65
N GLN A 275 -8.99 -8.51 13.76
CA GLN A 275 -10.29 -9.09 13.48
C GLN A 275 -10.20 -10.43 12.72
N VAL A 276 -9.10 -10.67 12.01
CA VAL A 276 -8.90 -11.85 11.15
C VAL A 276 -8.07 -12.91 11.86
N ARG A 277 -6.88 -12.55 12.36
CA ARG A 277 -5.98 -13.43 13.13
C ARG A 277 -5.45 -12.74 14.39
N PRO A 278 -6.22 -12.73 15.49
CA PRO A 278 -5.80 -12.07 16.72
C PRO A 278 -4.53 -12.69 17.32
N ASP A 279 -4.30 -13.99 17.12
CA ASP A 279 -3.11 -14.70 17.60
C ASP A 279 -1.80 -14.17 16.98
N ILE A 280 -1.86 -13.69 15.73
CA ILE A 280 -0.73 -13.10 15.03
C ILE A 280 -0.67 -11.59 15.26
N HIS A 281 -1.79 -10.87 15.15
CA HIS A 281 -1.77 -9.41 15.11
C HIS A 281 -1.87 -8.72 16.47
N CYS A 282 -2.38 -9.38 17.51
CA CYS A 282 -2.39 -8.78 18.85
C CYS A 282 -0.99 -8.48 19.38
N PRO A 283 0.02 -9.36 19.28
CA PRO A 283 1.40 -9.01 19.62
C PRO A 283 1.91 -7.73 18.95
N HIS A 284 1.49 -7.46 17.71
CA HIS A 284 1.97 -6.32 16.92
C HIS A 284 1.44 -4.97 17.43
N VAL A 285 0.24 -4.95 18.01
CA VAL A 285 -0.33 -3.72 18.61
C VAL A 285 0.20 -3.43 20.01
N GLY A 286 0.95 -4.36 20.60
CA GLY A 286 1.45 -4.27 21.96
C GLY A 286 2.68 -3.37 22.17
N PRO A 287 3.17 -3.26 23.42
CA PRO A 287 4.29 -2.41 23.80
C PRO A 287 5.57 -2.67 23.00
N THR A 288 5.86 -3.95 22.77
CA THR A 288 7.06 -4.43 22.06
C THR A 288 6.90 -4.45 20.56
N GLY A 289 5.68 -4.24 20.05
CA GLY A 289 5.37 -4.32 18.62
C GLY A 289 5.43 -5.72 18.01
N GLY A 290 5.63 -6.76 18.82
CA GLY A 290 5.57 -8.17 18.40
C GLY A 290 6.51 -8.54 17.25
N GLY A 291 7.59 -7.78 17.03
CA GLY A 291 8.50 -7.95 15.90
C GLY A 291 8.00 -7.39 14.56
N LYS A 292 6.78 -6.82 14.48
CA LYS A 292 6.28 -6.14 13.28
C LYS A 292 6.30 -4.62 13.40
N CYS A 293 5.73 -4.07 14.47
CA CYS A 293 5.81 -2.63 14.77
C CYS A 293 7.06 -2.33 15.58
N VAL A 294 8.23 -2.58 14.98
CA VAL A 294 9.56 -2.35 15.58
C VAL A 294 10.41 -1.55 14.61
N ASP A 295 11.31 -0.72 15.14
CA ASP A 295 12.28 0.00 14.31
C ASP A 295 13.23 -0.99 13.65
N ILE A 296 13.37 -0.87 12.33
CA ILE A 296 14.27 -1.70 11.52
C ILE A 296 15.42 -0.87 10.98
N ASN A 297 16.55 -1.52 10.71
CA ASN A 297 17.69 -0.86 10.12
C ASN A 297 17.47 -0.73 8.61
N TYR A 298 17.23 0.50 8.16
CA TYR A 298 16.99 0.80 6.75
C TYR A 298 18.05 0.23 5.80
N SER A 299 19.34 0.29 6.18
CA SER A 299 20.44 -0.13 5.31
C SER A 299 20.64 -1.65 5.26
N VAL A 300 19.89 -2.41 6.07
CA VAL A 300 20.08 -3.86 6.20
C VAL A 300 18.77 -4.59 5.91
N ASP A 301 17.69 -4.23 6.59
CA ASP A 301 16.49 -5.06 6.67
C ASP A 301 15.50 -4.73 5.55
N TYR A 302 15.45 -3.45 5.17
CA TYR A 302 14.42 -2.84 4.31
C TYR A 302 14.34 -3.44 2.90
N PHE A 303 15.49 -3.88 2.38
CA PHE A 303 15.64 -4.48 1.06
C PHE A 303 16.39 -5.82 1.09
N SER A 304 16.36 -6.51 2.24
CA SER A 304 16.99 -7.83 2.40
C SER A 304 16.24 -8.90 1.60
N ASP A 305 16.45 -8.94 0.30
CA ASP A 305 15.79 -9.90 -0.58
C ASP A 305 16.21 -11.34 -0.25
N LEU A 306 17.45 -11.53 0.21
CA LEU A 306 17.93 -12.85 0.60
C LEU A 306 17.16 -13.41 1.79
N GLU A 307 16.87 -12.59 2.79
CA GLU A 307 16.14 -13.02 3.98
C GLU A 307 14.67 -13.27 3.67
N LEU A 308 14.02 -12.39 2.91
CA LEU A 308 12.60 -12.49 2.60
C LEU A 308 12.28 -13.54 1.52
N PHE A 309 13.04 -13.49 0.42
CA PHE A 309 12.75 -14.25 -0.80
C PHE A 309 13.62 -15.50 -0.95
N GLY A 310 14.70 -15.62 -0.17
CA GLY A 310 15.68 -16.70 -0.30
C GLY A 310 16.57 -16.57 -1.54
N LEU A 311 16.59 -15.38 -2.17
CA LEU A 311 17.35 -15.10 -3.40
C LEU A 311 18.13 -13.79 -3.23
N PRO A 312 19.34 -13.66 -3.80
CA PRO A 312 20.09 -12.41 -3.73
C PRO A 312 19.31 -11.23 -4.31
N GLU A 313 19.61 -10.03 -3.80
CA GLU A 313 19.08 -8.77 -4.31
C GLU A 313 19.27 -8.66 -5.83
N GLY A 314 18.22 -8.20 -6.51
CA GLY A 314 18.22 -8.07 -7.98
C GLY A 314 17.96 -9.36 -8.75
N ASN A 315 17.72 -10.50 -8.09
CA ASN A 315 17.42 -11.78 -8.76
C ASN A 315 15.95 -12.18 -8.74
N VAL A 316 15.20 -11.66 -7.77
CA VAL A 316 13.87 -12.17 -7.45
C VAL A 316 12.89 -11.96 -8.60
N PHE A 317 12.94 -10.76 -9.20
CA PHE A 317 11.96 -10.30 -10.19
C PHE A 317 12.58 -10.09 -11.59
N THR A 318 13.48 -10.97 -12.02
CA THR A 318 14.19 -10.85 -13.31
C THR A 318 14.08 -12.08 -14.20
N CYS A 319 14.05 -11.84 -15.52
CA CYS A 319 14.05 -12.89 -16.54
C CYS A 319 15.49 -13.28 -16.89
N GLY A 320 16.12 -14.15 -16.09
CA GLY A 320 17.45 -14.70 -16.38
C GLY A 320 18.57 -14.27 -15.44
N GLY A 321 18.27 -13.94 -14.18
CA GLY A 321 19.28 -13.67 -13.14
C GLY A 321 19.56 -12.19 -12.92
N PRO A 322 20.56 -11.84 -12.09
CA PRO A 322 20.80 -10.48 -11.64
C PRO A 322 21.09 -9.56 -12.82
N LEU A 323 20.39 -8.43 -12.93
CA LEU A 323 20.83 -7.37 -13.85
C LEU A 323 22.12 -6.68 -13.36
N THR A 324 22.58 -7.00 -12.16
CA THR A 324 23.86 -6.58 -11.60
C THR A 324 25.03 -7.47 -12.03
N ASP A 325 24.76 -8.64 -12.62
CA ASP A 325 25.83 -9.49 -13.18
C ASP A 325 26.28 -8.90 -14.53
N PRO A 326 27.54 -8.46 -14.66
CA PRO A 326 28.05 -7.90 -15.91
C PRO A 326 28.08 -8.91 -17.06
N MET A 327 27.98 -10.22 -16.76
CA MET A 327 27.90 -11.29 -17.75
C MET A 327 26.46 -11.66 -18.11
N ASN A 328 25.45 -11.07 -17.47
CA ASN A 328 24.05 -11.32 -17.80
C ASN A 328 23.69 -10.64 -19.14
N PRO A 329 23.30 -11.40 -20.18
CA PRO A 329 22.91 -10.83 -21.47
C PRO A 329 21.72 -9.85 -21.38
N ALA A 330 20.91 -9.92 -20.33
CA ALA A 330 19.81 -8.98 -20.08
C ALA A 330 20.27 -7.67 -19.39
N ALA A 331 21.39 -7.69 -18.66
CA ALA A 331 21.99 -6.49 -18.05
C ALA A 331 22.63 -5.58 -19.11
N VAL A 332 23.21 -6.19 -20.14
CA VAL A 332 23.63 -5.55 -21.39
C VAL A 332 22.42 -5.52 -22.33
N GLY A 333 21.51 -4.55 -22.11
CA GLY A 333 20.27 -4.45 -22.90
C GLY A 333 20.49 -4.50 -24.42
N PRO A 334 19.45 -4.72 -25.24
CA PRO A 334 19.56 -4.90 -26.70
C PRO A 334 20.16 -3.71 -27.47
N PHE A 335 20.39 -2.59 -26.78
CA PHE A 335 20.99 -1.35 -27.28
C PHE A 335 22.41 -1.08 -26.76
N SER A 336 22.93 -1.92 -25.87
CA SER A 336 24.35 -1.92 -25.54
C SER A 336 25.04 -2.82 -26.55
N GLY A 337 25.52 -2.24 -27.65
CA GLY A 337 26.53 -2.91 -28.45
C GLY A 337 27.62 -3.39 -27.49
N SER A 338 28.12 -4.60 -27.65
CA SER A 338 29.01 -5.32 -26.73
C SER A 338 30.31 -4.61 -26.33
N ASN A 339 30.49 -3.34 -26.71
CA ASN A 339 31.65 -2.50 -26.45
C ASN A 339 31.27 -1.09 -25.91
N GLY A 340 30.02 -0.84 -25.49
CA GLY A 340 29.61 0.46 -24.92
C GLY A 340 29.58 1.64 -25.90
N ASN A 341 29.55 1.38 -27.21
CA ASN A 341 29.43 2.44 -28.22
C ASN A 341 27.95 2.70 -28.57
N PRO A 342 27.52 3.97 -28.70
CA PRO A 342 26.20 4.33 -29.23
C PRO A 342 25.99 3.79 -30.64
N LEU A 343 24.73 3.57 -31.04
CA LEU A 343 24.40 3.17 -32.40
C LEU A 343 24.82 4.23 -33.43
N PRO A 344 25.24 3.85 -34.65
CA PRO A 344 25.51 4.82 -35.71
C PRO A 344 24.22 5.58 -36.05
N GLY A 345 24.14 6.86 -35.70
CA GLY A 345 23.01 7.74 -36.02
C GLY A 345 22.25 8.30 -34.81
N GLU A 346 22.55 7.86 -33.59
CA GLU A 346 22.07 8.55 -32.39
C GLU A 346 23.01 9.72 -32.08
N ALA A 347 22.52 10.95 -32.26
CA ALA A 347 23.20 12.11 -31.73
C ALA A 347 23.31 11.94 -30.21
N GLN A 348 24.53 12.08 -29.66
CA GLN A 348 24.69 12.15 -28.21
C GLN A 348 23.71 13.20 -27.67
N PRO A 349 22.90 12.88 -26.64
CA PRO A 349 22.07 13.88 -26.02
C PRO A 349 22.98 15.05 -25.63
N PRO A 350 22.60 16.31 -25.93
CA PRO A 350 23.45 17.45 -25.60
C PRO A 350 23.70 17.41 -24.10
N ILE A 351 24.97 17.22 -23.73
CA ILE A 351 25.39 17.33 -22.33
C ILE A 351 24.97 18.75 -21.91
N PRO A 352 24.02 18.92 -20.99
CA PRO A 352 23.66 20.25 -20.55
C PRO A 352 24.92 20.88 -19.95
N ASP A 353 25.32 22.03 -20.49
CA ASP A 353 26.42 22.80 -19.93
C ASP A 353 26.08 23.10 -18.47
N VAL A 354 26.77 22.43 -17.55
CA VAL A 354 26.56 22.54 -16.11
C VAL A 354 26.68 23.99 -15.63
N LYS A 355 27.39 24.85 -16.40
CA LYS A 355 27.48 26.29 -16.13
C LYS A 355 26.21 27.06 -16.43
N GLN A 356 25.37 26.60 -17.37
CA GLN A 356 24.07 27.22 -17.65
C GLN A 356 22.99 26.82 -16.64
N ALA A 357 23.05 25.59 -16.12
CA ALA A 357 22.03 25.08 -15.19
C ALA A 357 22.11 25.69 -13.77
N LEU A 358 23.29 26.16 -13.33
CA LEU A 358 23.51 26.61 -11.95
C LEU A 358 23.44 28.12 -11.73
N GLY A 359 23.39 28.93 -12.80
CA GLY A 359 23.33 30.39 -12.67
C GLY A 359 24.37 30.97 -11.67
N PRO A 360 24.11 32.14 -11.07
CA PRO A 360 25.06 32.78 -10.15
C PRO A 360 25.21 32.06 -8.79
N LEU A 361 24.53 30.93 -8.55
CA LEU A 361 24.61 30.16 -7.30
C LEU A 361 25.73 29.10 -7.31
N GLY A 362 26.40 28.88 -8.44
CA GLY A 362 27.49 27.89 -8.56
C GLY A 362 28.69 28.12 -7.63
N GLY A 363 28.86 29.33 -7.08
CA GLY A 363 29.95 29.63 -6.14
C GLY A 363 29.72 29.17 -4.70
N LEU A 364 28.48 28.84 -4.31
CA LEU A 364 28.14 28.51 -2.91
C LEU A 364 28.29 27.01 -2.58
N LEU A 365 28.22 26.14 -3.59
CA LEU A 365 28.28 24.68 -3.43
C LEU A 365 29.68 24.08 -3.61
N ASP A 366 30.61 24.85 -4.19
CA ASP A 366 31.99 24.39 -4.44
C ASP A 366 32.78 24.11 -3.15
N GLY A 367 32.32 24.67 -2.01
CA GLY A 367 32.85 24.38 -0.67
C GLY A 367 32.28 23.13 -0.01
N ILE A 368 31.12 22.63 -0.43
CA ILE A 368 30.44 21.48 0.18
C ILE A 368 30.85 20.17 -0.51
N VAL A 369 31.08 20.20 -1.82
CA VAL A 369 31.49 19.02 -2.61
C VAL A 369 32.91 18.55 -2.25
N LYS A 370 33.81 19.43 -1.78
CA LYS A 370 35.19 19.09 -1.39
C LYS A 370 35.34 18.33 -0.07
N ARG A 371 34.23 17.94 0.60
CA ARG A 371 34.26 17.22 1.89
C ARG A 371 33.60 15.83 1.87
N MET A 372 33.20 15.33 0.70
CA MET A 372 32.67 13.96 0.60
C MET A 372 33.82 12.96 0.36
N PRO A 373 33.95 11.89 1.16
CA PRO A 373 34.90 10.82 0.90
C PRO A 373 34.50 10.02 -0.36
N ALA A 374 35.51 9.57 -1.11
CA ALA A 374 35.41 9.03 -2.47
C ALA A 374 34.80 7.61 -2.60
N TRP A 375 33.80 7.27 -1.79
CA TRP A 375 33.05 6.01 -1.94
C TRP A 375 31.53 6.18 -1.81
N LEU A 376 31.03 7.36 -2.16
CA LEU A 376 29.70 7.52 -2.75
C LEU A 376 29.89 7.65 -4.26
#